data_AF-A0A412EM02-F1
#
_entry.id   AF-A0A412EM02-F1
#
_cell.length_a   1.000
_cell.length_b   1.000
_cell.length_c   1.000
_cell.angle_alpha   90.00
_cell.angle_beta   90.00
_cell.angle_gamma   90.00
#
_symmetry.space_group_name_H-M   'P 1'
#
loop_
_entity.id
_entity.type
_entity.pdbx_description
1 polymer ?
#
loop_
_entity_poly.entity_id
_entity_poly.type
_entity_poly.pdbx_seq_one_letter_code
_entity_poly.pdbx_strand_id
1 'polypeptide(L)'
;MMTKETICTAVGVAGSAIAAAFGGWDEALVTLIIFMVIDYLSGLAVAGIFHKSNKSENGALESRAGWKGLCRKCVTLLFVLIAYRLDLAIGVDYIRNAVIIGFMANELISIVENAGLMGIPLPGAIQNAIEVLTNKAQSNKEE
;
A
#
# COMPACT_ATOMS: atom_id res chain seq x y z
N MET A 1 -16.01 -4.94 34.10
CA MET A 1 -16.09 -6.04 33.12
C MET A 1 -16.69 -5.57 31.78
N MET A 2 -17.76 -4.75 31.79
CA MET A 2 -18.41 -4.21 30.58
C MET A 2 -17.52 -3.42 29.60
N THR A 3 -16.48 -2.70 30.06
CA THR A 3 -15.70 -1.80 29.18
C THR A 3 -14.97 -2.51 28.05
N LYS A 4 -14.43 -3.72 28.30
CA LYS A 4 -13.71 -4.50 27.27
C LYS A 4 -14.68 -5.04 26.21
N GLU A 5 -15.83 -5.53 26.64
CA GLU A 5 -16.89 -6.04 25.77
C GLU A 5 -17.44 -4.92 24.88
N THR A 6 -17.76 -3.75 25.45
CA THR A 6 -18.23 -2.60 24.67
C THR A 6 -17.21 -2.13 23.63
N ILE A 7 -15.93 -2.09 23.97
CA ILE A 7 -14.87 -1.73 23.01
C ILE A 7 -14.77 -2.78 21.90
N CYS A 8 -14.74 -4.07 22.25
CA CYS A 8 -14.68 -5.15 21.26
C CYS A 8 -15.90 -5.15 20.34
N THR A 9 -17.10 -4.92 20.86
CA THR A 9 -18.32 -4.80 20.06
C THR A 9 -18.27 -3.58 19.14
N ALA A 10 -17.85 -2.42 19.63
CA ALA A 10 -17.76 -1.22 18.81
C ALA A 10 -16.74 -1.39 17.67
N VAL A 11 -15.57 -1.95 17.96
CA VAL A 11 -14.53 -2.25 16.96
C VAL A 11 -15.03 -3.31 15.98
N GLY A 12 -15.70 -4.36 16.45
CA GLY A 12 -16.26 -5.40 15.60
C GLY A 12 -17.33 -4.87 14.64
N VAL A 13 -18.25 -4.03 15.12
CA VAL A 13 -19.28 -3.40 14.28
C VAL A 13 -18.63 -2.48 13.25
N ALA A 14 -17.74 -1.58 13.67
CA ALA A 14 -17.06 -0.67 12.74
C ALA A 14 -16.22 -1.44 11.70
N GLY A 15 -15.45 -2.44 12.15
CA GLY A 15 -14.62 -3.27 11.28
C GLY A 15 -15.45 -4.08 10.27
N SER A 16 -16.57 -4.66 10.72
CA SER A 16 -17.49 -5.40 9.84
C SER A 16 -18.15 -4.49 8.80
N ALA A 17 -18.54 -3.27 9.19
CA ALA A 17 -19.11 -2.29 8.27
C ALA A 17 -18.08 -1.83 7.22
N ILE A 18 -16.83 -1.60 7.64
CA ILE A 18 -15.73 -1.27 6.73
C ILE A 18 -15.47 -2.44 5.78
N ALA A 19 -15.33 -3.67 6.29
CA ALA A 19 -15.12 -4.85 5.46
C ALA A 19 -16.23 -5.02 4.41
N ALA A 20 -17.49 -4.83 4.81
CA ALA A 20 -18.62 -4.89 3.88
C ALA A 20 -18.55 -3.81 2.79
N ALA A 21 -18.10 -2.60 3.11
CA ALA A 21 -17.94 -1.51 2.14
C ALA A 21 -16.89 -1.83 1.06
N PHE A 22 -15.88 -2.64 1.41
CA PHE A 22 -14.82 -3.09 0.50
C PHE A 22 -15.15 -4.39 -0.23
N GLY A 23 -16.36 -4.95 -0.06
CA GLY A 23 -16.76 -6.21 -0.69
C GLY A 23 -16.33 -7.46 0.03
N GLY A 24 -15.94 -7.33 1.29
CA GLY A 24 -15.53 -8.43 2.15
C GLY A 24 -14.11 -8.24 2.69
N TRP A 25 -13.78 -9.10 3.66
CA TRP A 25 -12.45 -9.21 4.25
C TRP A 25 -11.81 -10.50 3.75
N ASP A 26 -11.34 -10.49 2.50
CA ASP A 26 -10.79 -11.66 1.83
C ASP A 26 -9.26 -11.60 1.71
N GLU A 27 -8.67 -12.71 1.26
CA GLU A 27 -7.22 -12.87 1.15
C GLU A 27 -6.56 -11.81 0.27
N ALA A 28 -7.23 -11.37 -0.81
CA ALA A 28 -6.71 -10.33 -1.70
C ALA A 28 -6.58 -8.98 -0.97
N LEU A 29 -7.64 -8.54 -0.28
CA LEU A 29 -7.62 -7.30 0.47
C LEU A 29 -6.63 -7.36 1.64
N VAL A 30 -6.61 -8.47 2.37
CA VAL A 30 -5.67 -8.70 3.48
C VAL A 30 -4.22 -8.63 2.99
N THR A 31 -3.90 -9.28 1.87
CA THR A 31 -2.55 -9.25 1.29
C THR A 31 -2.12 -7.84 0.91
N LEU A 32 -3.02 -7.06 0.29
CA LEU A 32 -2.73 -5.66 -0.04
C LEU A 32 -2.45 -4.82 1.22
N ILE A 33 -3.23 -5.00 2.28
CA ILE A 33 -3.01 -4.29 3.56
C ILE A 33 -1.65 -4.68 4.15
N ILE A 34 -1.26 -5.95 4.10
CA ILE A 34 0.05 -6.41 4.55
C ILE A 34 1.17 -5.72 3.75
N PHE A 35 1.05 -5.66 2.42
CA PHE A 35 2.01 -4.98 1.56
C PHE A 35 2.12 -3.50 1.91
N MET A 36 1.00 -2.81 2.09
CA MET A 36 0.95 -1.41 2.51
C MET A 36 1.66 -1.16 3.84
N VAL A 37 1.44 -2.04 4.83
CA VAL A 37 2.07 -1.95 6.16
C VAL A 37 3.58 -2.17 6.05
N ILE A 38 4.02 -3.20 5.32
CA ILE A 38 5.45 -3.50 5.13
C ILE A 38 6.13 -2.33 4.41
N ASP A 39 5.54 -1.80 3.34
CA ASP A 39 6.08 -0.63 2.64
C ASP A 39 6.18 0.60 3.55
N TYR A 40 5.13 0.88 4.33
CA TYR A 40 5.13 2.04 5.21
C TYR A 40 6.20 1.93 6.30
N LEU A 41 6.30 0.77 6.97
CA LEU A 41 7.28 0.54 8.02
C LEU A 41 8.70 0.51 7.47
N SER A 42 8.94 -0.16 6.34
CA SER A 42 10.25 -0.16 5.69
C SER A 42 10.66 1.24 5.23
N GLY A 43 9.74 2.04 4.68
CA GLY A 43 9.99 3.42 4.30
C GLY A 43 10.34 4.33 5.49
N LEU A 44 9.66 4.16 6.63
CA LEU A 44 10.02 4.87 7.86
C LEU A 44 11.40 4.45 8.38
N ALA A 45 11.73 3.16 8.33
CA ALA A 45 13.04 2.66 8.73
C ALA A 45 14.17 3.20 7.83
N VAL A 46 13.98 3.25 6.51
CA VAL A 46 14.93 3.88 5.57
C VAL A 46 15.15 5.34 5.90
N ALA A 47 14.08 6.10 6.15
CA ALA A 47 14.18 7.52 6.48
C ALA A 47 14.85 7.76 7.84
N GLY A 48 14.60 6.88 8.83
CA GLY A 48 14.99 7.15 10.22
C GLY A 48 16.35 6.62 10.59
N ILE A 49 16.68 5.42 10.11
CA ILE A 49 17.90 4.71 10.47
C ILE A 49 18.96 4.99 9.41
N PHE A 50 18.59 4.91 8.13
CA PHE A 50 19.56 5.00 7.04
C PHE A 50 19.75 6.42 6.52
N HIS A 51 18.89 7.39 6.88
CA HIS A 51 18.92 8.78 6.40
C HIS A 51 19.05 8.91 4.87
N LYS A 52 18.55 7.90 4.14
CA LYS A 52 18.70 7.74 2.69
C LYS A 52 17.35 7.72 1.98
N SER A 53 16.31 8.26 2.62
CA SER A 53 14.99 8.26 2.02
C SER A 53 14.91 9.23 0.85
N ASN A 54 14.65 8.71 -0.36
CA ASN A 54 14.28 9.52 -1.53
C ASN A 54 12.92 10.24 -1.37
N LYS A 55 12.21 10.03 -0.26
CA LYS A 55 10.87 10.59 0.02
C LYS A 55 10.91 11.84 0.93
N SER A 56 12.08 12.32 1.36
CA SER A 56 12.29 13.57 2.14
C SER A 56 13.46 14.38 1.55
N GLU A 57 13.37 15.72 1.55
CA GLU A 57 14.44 16.61 1.03
C GLU A 57 15.80 16.39 1.71
N ASN A 58 15.81 15.96 2.97
CA ASN A 58 17.03 15.75 3.75
C ASN A 58 17.38 14.28 3.97
N GLY A 59 16.66 13.34 3.34
CA GLY A 59 16.85 11.89 3.54
C GLY A 59 16.40 11.35 4.92
N ALA A 60 16.08 12.23 5.87
CA ALA A 60 15.71 11.94 7.25
C ALA A 60 14.20 11.71 7.44
N LEU A 61 13.82 11.21 8.62
CA LEU A 61 12.41 11.10 9.03
C LEU A 61 11.78 12.48 9.19
N GLU A 62 10.95 12.86 8.22
CA GLU A 62 10.01 13.96 8.38
C GLU A 62 8.58 13.45 8.53
N SER A 63 7.89 13.88 9.59
CA SER A 63 6.49 13.54 9.86
C SER A 63 5.57 13.88 8.67
N ARG A 64 5.84 14.98 7.95
CA ARG A 64 5.13 15.36 6.72
C ARG A 64 5.29 14.34 5.59
N ALA A 65 6.50 13.81 5.41
CA ALA A 65 6.76 12.78 4.39
C ALA A 65 6.04 11.47 4.73
N GLY A 66 6.07 11.06 6.01
CA GLY A 66 5.33 9.90 6.52
C GLY A 66 3.82 10.04 6.34
N TRP A 67 3.25 11.20 6.67
CA TRP A 67 1.83 11.49 6.49
C TRP A 67 1.41 11.47 5.02
N LYS A 68 2.24 12.04 4.13
CA LYS A 68 2.01 11.99 2.67
C LYS A 68 2.05 10.57 2.13
N GLY A 69 2.89 9.70 2.69
CA GLY A 69 2.92 8.27 2.37
C GLY A 69 1.62 7.57 2.77
N LEU A 70 1.17 7.79 4.01
CA LEU A 70 -0.06 7.19 4.53
C LEU A 70 -1.30 7.67 3.76
N CYS A 71 -1.40 8.97 3.46
CA CYS A 71 -2.50 9.53 2.68
C CYS A 71 -2.62 8.87 1.30
N ARG A 72 -1.49 8.61 0.62
CA ARG A 72 -1.49 7.89 -0.67
C ARG A 72 -2.08 6.48 -0.54
N LYS A 73 -1.75 5.75 0.53
CA LYS A 73 -2.30 4.41 0.80
C LYS A 73 -3.81 4.45 1.10
N CYS A 74 -4.28 5.47 1.81
CA CYS A 74 -5.72 5.68 1.99
C CYS A 74 -6.44 5.88 0.65
N VAL A 75 -5.85 6.67 -0.26
CA VAL A 75 -6.40 6.85 -1.62
C VAL A 75 -6.42 5.54 -2.39
N THR A 76 -5.37 4.70 -2.28
CA THR A 76 -5.37 3.35 -2.86
C THR A 76 -6.56 2.52 -2.39
N LEU A 77 -6.87 2.52 -1.08
CA LEU A 77 -8.04 1.82 -0.56
C LEU A 77 -9.36 2.40 -1.10
N LEU A 78 -9.45 3.72 -1.32
CA LEU A 78 -10.62 4.31 -1.98
C LEU A 78 -10.80 3.80 -3.42
N PHE A 79 -9.71 3.59 -4.17
CA PHE A 79 -9.79 2.97 -5.49
C PHE A 79 -10.29 1.52 -5.44
N VAL A 80 -9.89 0.74 -4.43
CA VAL A 80 -10.42 -0.62 -4.22
C VAL A 80 -11.92 -0.58 -3.93
N LEU A 81 -12.38 0.37 -3.12
CA LEU A 81 -13.80 0.57 -2.85
C LEU A 81 -14.57 0.93 -4.14
N ILE A 82 -14.05 1.85 -4.95
CA ILE A 82 -14.65 2.20 -6.25
C ILE A 82 -14.72 0.97 -7.16
N ALA A 83 -13.65 0.19 -7.24
CA ALA A 83 -13.59 -1.02 -8.04
C ALA A 83 -14.64 -2.05 -7.63
N TYR A 84 -14.83 -2.25 -6.32
CA TYR A 84 -15.92 -3.10 -5.81
C TYR A 84 -17.31 -2.58 -6.19
N ARG A 85 -17.53 -1.26 -6.14
CA ARG A 85 -18.80 -0.67 -6.57
C ARG A 85 -19.05 -0.85 -8.07
N LEU A 86 -17.99 -0.87 -8.88
CA LEU A 86 -18.08 -1.15 -10.32
C LEU A 86 -18.41 -2.63 -10.58
N ASP A 87 -17.76 -3.56 -9.87
CA ASP A 87 -18.10 -4.98 -9.90
C ASP A 87 -19.60 -5.18 -9.68
N LEU A 88 -20.15 -4.58 -8.61
CA LEU A 88 -21.58 -4.64 -8.32
C LEU A 88 -22.47 -3.98 -9.39
N ALA A 89 -22.05 -2.85 -9.95
CA ALA A 89 -22.84 -2.10 -10.92
C ALA A 89 -22.94 -2.81 -12.27
N ILE A 90 -21.89 -3.53 -12.67
CA ILE A 90 -21.79 -4.21 -13.96
C ILE A 90 -22.15 -5.71 -13.83
N GLY A 91 -22.18 -6.24 -12.60
CA GLY A 91 -22.50 -7.64 -12.32
C GLY A 91 -21.32 -8.58 -12.56
N VAL A 92 -20.10 -8.12 -12.28
CA VAL A 92 -18.85 -8.88 -12.39
C VAL A 92 -18.13 -8.92 -11.04
N ASP A 93 -17.09 -9.73 -10.90
CA ASP A 93 -16.39 -9.98 -9.64
C ASP A 93 -14.85 -9.89 -9.73
N TYR A 94 -14.33 -9.42 -10.86
CA TYR A 94 -12.90 -9.43 -11.15
C TYR A 94 -12.24 -8.04 -11.17
N ILE A 95 -12.99 -6.93 -11.22
CA ILE A 95 -12.41 -5.59 -11.32
C ILE A 95 -11.73 -5.22 -10.00
N ARG A 96 -12.38 -5.45 -8.85
CA ARG A 96 -11.80 -5.26 -7.52
C ARG A 96 -10.49 -6.03 -7.36
N ASN A 97 -10.49 -7.31 -7.76
CA ASN A 97 -9.31 -8.16 -7.68
C ASN A 97 -8.18 -7.67 -8.58
N ALA A 98 -8.48 -7.25 -9.81
CA ALA A 98 -7.49 -6.68 -10.71
C ALA A 98 -6.86 -5.39 -10.14
N VAL A 99 -7.69 -4.51 -9.56
CA VAL A 99 -7.22 -3.27 -8.91
C VAL A 99 -6.35 -3.58 -7.70
N ILE A 100 -6.76 -4.53 -6.85
CA ILE A 100 -5.96 -4.99 -5.71
C ILE A 100 -4.60 -5.52 -6.17
N ILE A 101 -4.57 -6.40 -7.17
CA ILE A 101 -3.32 -6.95 -7.73
C ILE A 101 -2.42 -5.86 -8.29
N GLY A 102 -2.99 -4.89 -9.02
CA GLY A 102 -2.23 -3.74 -9.53
C GLY A 102 -1.58 -2.93 -8.41
N PHE A 103 -2.31 -2.69 -7.31
CA PHE A 103 -1.73 -2.01 -6.16
C PHE A 103 -0.74 -2.86 -5.36
N MET A 104 -0.92 -4.18 -5.28
CA MET A 104 0.09 -5.07 -4.70
C MET A 104 1.41 -4.98 -5.48
N ALA A 105 1.36 -4.91 -6.81
CA ALA A 105 2.57 -4.72 -7.62
C ALA A 105 3.25 -3.37 -7.32
N ASN A 106 2.48 -2.28 -7.18
CA ASN A 106 3.02 -0.98 -6.82
C ASN A 106 3.70 -0.97 -5.44
N GLU A 107 3.06 -1.60 -4.45
CA GLU A 107 3.61 -1.73 -3.10
C GLU A 107 4.85 -2.62 -3.08
N LEU A 108 4.86 -3.71 -3.85
CA LEU A 108 6.02 -4.59 -3.99
C LEU A 108 7.24 -3.83 -4.54
N ILE A 109 7.07 -3.01 -5.58
CA ILE A 109 8.15 -2.20 -6.15
C ILE A 109 8.73 -1.28 -5.06
N SER A 110 7.89 -0.57 -4.33
CA SER A 110 8.31 0.34 -3.25
C SER A 110 9.02 -0.40 -2.09
N ILE A 111 8.58 -1.61 -1.73
CA ILE A 111 9.26 -2.48 -0.75
C ILE A 111 10.66 -2.86 -1.23
N VAL A 112 10.81 -3.27 -2.49
CA VAL A 112 12.10 -3.68 -3.03
C VAL A 112 13.05 -2.48 -3.15
N GLU A 113 12.56 -1.31 -3.53
CA GLU A 113 13.32 -0.06 -3.49
C GLU A 113 13.84 0.24 -2.07
N ASN A 114 12.96 0.16 -1.05
CA ASN A 114 13.35 0.35 0.34
C ASN A 114 14.40 -0.69 0.78
N ALA A 115 14.25 -1.95 0.39
CA ALA A 115 15.21 -3.02 0.69
C ALA A 115 16.60 -2.74 0.08
N GLY A 116 16.64 -2.23 -1.15
CA GLY A 116 17.89 -1.78 -1.79
C GLY A 116 18.55 -0.64 -1.04
N LEU A 117 17.78 0.35 -0.56
CA LEU A 117 18.29 1.46 0.25
C LEU A 117 18.82 1.01 1.63
N MET A 118 18.30 -0.08 2.17
CA MET A 118 18.82 -0.73 3.39
C MET A 118 20.09 -1.55 3.14
N GLY A 119 20.53 -1.72 1.89
CA GLY A 119 21.73 -2.49 1.53
C GLY A 119 21.49 -4.00 1.45
N ILE A 120 20.23 -4.45 1.33
CA ILE A 120 19.94 -5.87 1.08
C ILE A 120 20.43 -6.21 -0.33
N PRO A 121 21.29 -7.24 -0.51
CA PRO A 121 21.79 -7.62 -1.83
C PRO A 121 20.65 -8.21 -2.66
N LEU A 122 20.11 -7.40 -3.57
CA LEU A 122 19.09 -7.82 -4.51
C LEU A 122 19.76 -8.47 -5.73
N PRO A 123 19.22 -9.59 -6.26
CA PRO A 123 19.66 -10.14 -7.53
C PRO A 123 19.56 -9.10 -8.65
N GLY A 124 20.56 -9.01 -9.53
CA GLY A 124 20.58 -8.01 -10.61
C GLY A 124 19.36 -8.06 -11.53
N ALA A 125 18.75 -9.24 -11.71
CA ALA A 125 17.50 -9.37 -12.46
C ALA A 125 16.33 -8.57 -11.83
N ILE A 126 16.25 -8.50 -10.50
CA ILE A 126 15.20 -7.77 -9.78
C ILE A 126 15.45 -6.26 -9.88
N GLN A 127 16.70 -5.82 -9.69
CA GLN A 127 17.06 -4.41 -9.86
C GLN A 127 16.76 -3.91 -11.27
N ASN A 128 17.20 -4.65 -12.31
CA ASN A 128 16.95 -4.28 -13.70
C ASN A 128 15.46 -4.23 -14.04
N ALA A 129 14.67 -5.20 -13.55
CA ALA A 129 13.23 -5.21 -13.77
C ALA A 129 12.54 -3.99 -13.15
N ILE A 130 12.95 -3.61 -11.94
CA ILE A 130 12.41 -2.43 -11.26
C ILE A 130 12.80 -1.14 -11.98
N GLU A 131 14.07 -0.98 -12.36
CA GLU A 131 14.52 0.20 -13.11
C GLU A 131 13.72 0.39 -14.40
N VAL A 132 13.49 -0.68 -15.17
CA VAL A 132 12.68 -0.62 -16.40
C VAL A 132 11.24 -0.20 -16.10
N LEU A 133 10.64 -0.73 -15.04
CA LEU A 133 9.27 -0.40 -14.64
C LEU A 133 9.16 1.06 -14.16
N THR A 134 10.09 1.52 -13.33
CA THR A 134 10.15 2.90 -12.82
C THR A 134 10.37 3.90 -13.94
N ASN A 135 11.29 3.62 -14.87
CA ASN A 135 11.57 4.49 -16.03
C ASN A 135 10.34 4.61 -16.95
N LYS A 136 9.65 3.50 -17.24
CA LYS A 136 8.40 3.54 -18.03
C LYS A 136 7.27 4.30 -17.34
N ALA A 137 7.18 4.19 -16.00
CA ALA A 137 6.16 4.91 -15.24
C ALA A 137 6.42 6.43 -15.22
N GLN A 138 7.67 6.87 -15.36
CA GLN A 138 8.03 8.28 -15.49
C GLN A 138 7.78 8.82 -16.90
N SER A 139 8.15 8.07 -17.95
CA SER A 139 7.91 8.50 -19.33
C SER A 139 6.43 8.71 -19.65
N ASN A 140 5.54 7.87 -19.08
CA ASN A 140 4.09 8.00 -19.28
C ASN A 140 3.45 9.18 -18.52
N LYS A 141 4.18 9.91 -17.68
CA LYS A 141 3.67 11.13 -17.01
C LYS A 141 3.98 12.41 -17.78
N GLU A 142 4.83 12.33 -18.80
CA GLU A 142 5.26 13.47 -19.62
C GLU A 142 4.49 13.57 -20.95
N GLU A 143 3.59 12.62 -21.23
CA GLU A 143 2.52 12.69 -22.26
C GLU A 143 1.16 13.06 -21.64
#